data_AF-A0A2D7KA27-F1
#
_entry.id   AF-A0A2D7KA27-F1
#
_cell.length_a   1.000
_cell.length_b   1.000
_cell.length_c   1.000
_cell.angle_alpha   90.00
_cell.angle_beta   90.00
_cell.angle_gamma   90.00
#
_symmetry.space_group_name_H-M   'P 1'
#
loop_
_entity.id
_entity.type
_entity.pdbx_description
1 polymer ?
#
loop_
_entity_poly.entity_id
_entity_poly.type
_entity_poly.pdbx_seq_one_letter_code
_entity_poly.pdbx_strand_id
1 'polypeptide(L)'
;MEYQINGINGVFEEEKLALAVLQDYCTKNDCTFKELKGIFPDEVQGDKDYIKQKIGGNTGVFDTLVEAKEREDYFALLAPINLTDATIVVSTCWGERNLPLFIEKAEAVGYTISLVAPKESSLDTQHYTYIKTFNNENSDQGFPIVSSCVVQTNGKYTLIFNLSHDGDGVMDQYYFYDIKTKVGGSNGSPWDFMEFTDEEGEWIEKYESFEDFCYDSSEIAETLERMRSEFIENYLNEASQENWLYNAAVPFNKKDILK
;
A
#
# COMPACT_ATOMS: atom_id res chain seq x y z
N MET A 1 -4.05 3.47 -10.04
CA MET A 1 -4.58 4.25 -11.19
C MET A 1 -4.14 3.68 -12.54
N GLU A 2 -4.86 4.01 -13.61
CA GLU A 2 -4.53 3.62 -15.00
C GLU A 2 -4.21 4.84 -15.86
N TYR A 3 -3.24 4.70 -16.76
CA TYR A 3 -2.71 5.78 -17.59
C TYR A 3 -2.66 5.37 -19.06
N GLN A 4 -2.84 6.35 -19.94
CA GLN A 4 -2.66 6.21 -21.37
C GLN A 4 -1.59 7.19 -21.84
N ILE A 5 -0.71 6.72 -22.73
CA ILE A 5 0.29 7.56 -23.39
C ILE A 5 -0.15 7.77 -24.84
N ASN A 6 -0.28 9.03 -25.27
CA ASN A 6 -0.65 9.31 -26.65
C ASN A 6 0.40 8.76 -27.62
N GLY A 7 -0.03 8.01 -28.62
CA GLY A 7 0.85 7.36 -29.61
C GLY A 7 1.44 6.02 -29.19
N ILE A 8 1.19 5.54 -27.96
CA ILE A 8 1.53 4.18 -27.53
C ILE A 8 0.23 3.43 -27.22
N ASN A 9 -0.01 2.33 -27.94
CA ASN A 9 -1.21 1.53 -27.74
C ASN A 9 -1.14 0.78 -26.40
N GLY A 10 -2.09 1.06 -25.51
CA GLY A 10 -2.23 0.36 -24.24
C GLY A 10 -2.87 1.24 -23.17
N VAL A 11 -3.25 0.59 -22.07
CA VAL A 11 -3.57 1.23 -20.79
C VAL A 11 -2.61 0.62 -19.78
N PHE A 12 -1.94 1.48 -19.01
CA PHE A 12 -0.83 1.10 -18.15
C PHE A 12 -1.18 1.42 -16.71
N GLU A 13 -1.06 0.43 -15.84
CA GLU A 13 -0.97 0.65 -14.40
C GLU A 13 0.31 1.43 -14.09
N GLU A 14 0.34 2.10 -12.94
CA GLU A 14 1.48 2.90 -12.44
C GLU A 14 2.84 2.25 -12.69
N GLU A 15 3.00 0.99 -12.28
CA GLU A 15 4.26 0.22 -12.37
C GLU A 15 4.69 -0.02 -13.83
N LYS A 16 3.72 -0.11 -14.75
CA LYS A 16 3.96 -0.36 -16.18
C LYS A 16 4.10 0.92 -16.98
N LEU A 17 3.62 2.05 -16.47
CA LEU A 17 3.72 3.34 -17.15
C LEU A 17 5.19 3.74 -17.35
N ALA A 18 5.99 3.69 -16.28
CA ALA A 18 7.40 4.05 -16.34
C ALA A 18 8.18 3.15 -17.30
N LEU A 19 7.89 1.83 -17.27
CA LEU A 19 8.46 0.87 -18.19
C LEU A 19 8.13 1.21 -19.65
N ALA A 20 6.87 1.50 -19.96
CA ALA A 20 6.43 1.83 -21.31
C ALA A 20 7.09 3.11 -21.84
N VAL A 21 7.19 4.16 -21.02
CA VAL A 21 7.85 5.42 -21.38
C VAL A 21 9.34 5.20 -21.66
N LEU A 22 10.06 4.48 -20.79
CA LEU A 22 11.49 4.25 -20.96
C LEU A 22 11.77 3.35 -22.17
N GLN A 23 10.98 2.29 -22.38
CA GLN A 23 11.11 1.41 -23.55
C GLN A 23 10.94 2.19 -24.86
N ASP A 24 9.89 3.00 -24.96
CA ASP A 24 9.63 3.80 -26.16
C ASP A 24 10.71 4.87 -26.37
N TYR A 25 11.17 5.51 -25.28
CA TYR A 25 12.20 6.55 -25.35
C TYR A 25 13.52 5.99 -25.88
N CYS A 26 13.99 4.88 -25.31
CA CYS A 26 15.23 4.22 -25.72
C CYS A 26 15.15 3.60 -27.12
N THR A 27 13.95 3.22 -27.57
CA THR A 27 13.76 2.71 -28.94
C THR A 27 13.84 3.84 -29.98
N LYS A 28 13.39 5.05 -29.61
CA LYS A 28 13.41 6.24 -30.48
C LYS A 28 14.74 6.99 -30.45
N ASN A 29 15.46 6.90 -29.34
CA ASN A 29 16.70 7.60 -29.09
C ASN A 29 17.74 6.58 -28.64
N ASP A 30 18.74 6.31 -29.48
CA ASP A 30 19.91 5.52 -29.08
C ASP A 30 20.59 6.26 -27.91
N CYS A 31 20.37 5.79 -26.68
CA CYS A 31 20.84 6.46 -25.47
C CYS A 31 21.76 5.54 -24.65
N THR A 32 22.77 6.15 -24.04
CA THR A 32 23.60 5.51 -23.01
C THR A 32 22.93 5.56 -21.64
N PHE A 33 23.39 4.72 -20.70
CA PHE A 33 22.91 4.73 -19.32
C PHE A 33 23.01 6.12 -18.68
N LYS A 34 24.14 6.80 -18.88
CA LYS A 34 24.40 8.12 -18.30
C LYS A 34 23.47 9.20 -18.87
N GLU A 35 23.23 9.18 -20.18
CA GLU A 35 22.31 10.13 -20.81
C GLU A 35 20.88 9.92 -20.32
N LEU A 36 20.45 8.67 -20.22
CA LEU A 36 19.12 8.34 -19.72
C LEU A 36 18.95 8.77 -18.25
N LYS A 37 19.95 8.55 -17.39
CA LYS A 37 19.94 9.04 -16.00
C LYS A 37 19.93 10.58 -15.92
N GLY A 38 20.49 11.27 -16.90
CA GLY A 38 20.41 12.73 -16.98
C GLY A 38 19.00 13.24 -17.25
N ILE A 39 18.16 12.44 -17.90
CA ILE A 39 16.79 12.78 -18.27
C ILE A 39 15.80 12.34 -17.19
N PHE A 40 15.95 11.10 -16.74
CA PHE A 40 15.15 10.47 -15.68
C PHE A 40 16.08 10.11 -14.50
N PRO A 41 16.55 11.10 -13.73
CA PRO A 41 17.40 10.85 -12.57
C PRO A 41 16.59 10.22 -11.43
N ASP A 42 17.25 9.59 -10.45
CA ASP A 42 16.56 8.82 -9.40
C ASP A 42 15.62 9.66 -8.54
N GLU A 43 15.87 10.95 -8.41
CA GLU A 43 15.02 11.89 -7.68
C GLU A 43 13.67 12.14 -8.37
N VAL A 44 13.39 11.55 -9.53
CA VAL A 44 12.03 11.62 -10.12
C VAL A 44 11.11 10.51 -9.60
N GLN A 45 11.66 9.50 -8.90
CA GLN A 45 10.88 8.50 -8.17
C GLN A 45 10.77 8.93 -6.69
N GLY A 46 9.69 9.61 -6.36
CA GLY A 46 9.42 10.12 -5.00
C GLY A 46 8.83 11.53 -4.98
N ASP A 47 8.48 12.02 -3.79
CA ASP A 47 7.99 13.39 -3.60
C ASP A 47 9.16 14.39 -3.46
N LYS A 48 9.06 15.51 -4.19
CA LYS A 48 10.00 16.64 -4.21
C LYS A 48 10.33 17.20 -2.82
N ASP A 49 9.39 17.15 -1.88
CA ASP A 49 9.59 17.64 -0.51
C ASP A 49 10.19 16.58 0.43
N TYR A 50 10.05 15.29 0.11
CA TYR A 50 10.63 14.16 0.86
C TYR A 50 12.03 13.74 0.39
N ILE A 51 12.37 13.97 -0.89
CA ILE A 51 13.73 13.74 -1.42
C ILE A 51 14.79 14.55 -0.63
N LYS A 52 14.39 15.70 -0.07
CA LYS A 52 15.27 16.51 0.80
C LYS A 52 15.51 15.89 2.17
N GLN A 53 14.61 15.04 2.65
CA GLN A 53 14.67 14.46 3.99
C GLN A 53 15.43 13.13 4.02
N LYS A 54 15.64 12.45 2.87
CA LYS A 54 16.25 11.10 2.79
C LYS A 54 15.55 10.07 3.70
N ILE A 55 14.26 10.24 3.93
CA ILE A 55 13.42 9.29 4.64
C ILE A 55 12.43 8.79 3.60
N GLY A 56 12.53 7.51 3.23
CA GLY A 56 11.72 6.87 2.19
C GLY A 56 12.56 6.22 1.07
N GLY A 57 12.23 4.97 0.74
CA GLY A 57 12.92 4.09 -0.21
C GLY A 57 12.93 4.60 -1.66
N ASN A 58 13.85 5.50 -1.99
CA ASN A 58 14.16 5.79 -3.38
C ASN A 58 14.95 4.61 -3.99
N THR A 59 14.23 3.68 -4.62
CA THR A 59 14.87 2.57 -5.33
C THR A 59 15.63 3.02 -6.58
N GLY A 60 15.26 4.18 -7.11
CA GLY A 60 15.70 4.74 -8.39
C GLY A 60 14.78 4.35 -9.54
N VAL A 61 14.66 5.19 -10.56
CA VAL A 61 13.73 4.98 -11.70
C VAL A 61 14.00 3.64 -12.41
N PHE A 62 15.28 3.39 -12.63
CA PHE A 62 15.81 2.21 -13.28
C PHE A 62 17.24 2.02 -12.82
N ASP A 63 17.73 0.80 -12.96
CA ASP A 63 19.12 0.50 -12.69
C ASP A 63 19.68 -0.52 -13.69
N THR A 64 20.99 -0.73 -13.67
CA THR A 64 21.58 -1.79 -14.48
C THR A 64 21.04 -3.15 -14.04
N LEU A 65 20.91 -4.10 -14.97
CA LEU A 65 20.45 -5.45 -14.66
C LEU A 65 21.35 -6.16 -13.62
N VAL A 66 22.62 -5.75 -13.51
CA VAL A 66 23.55 -6.30 -12.52
C VAL A 66 23.20 -5.78 -11.12
N GLU A 67 23.06 -4.46 -10.96
CA GLU A 67 22.74 -3.85 -9.66
C GLU A 67 21.32 -4.18 -9.20
N ALA A 68 20.37 -4.25 -10.13
CA ALA A 68 18.98 -4.57 -9.81
C ALA A 68 18.77 -6.00 -9.32
N LYS A 69 19.67 -6.95 -9.63
CA LYS A 69 19.57 -8.34 -9.13
C LYS A 69 19.76 -8.44 -7.62
N GLU A 70 20.49 -7.50 -7.02
CA GLU A 70 20.64 -7.44 -5.56
C GLU A 70 19.39 -6.85 -4.88
N ARG A 71 18.43 -6.33 -5.67
CA ARG A 71 17.23 -5.61 -5.23
C ARG A 71 15.99 -6.08 -6.00
N GLU A 72 15.90 -7.38 -6.31
CA GLU A 72 14.97 -7.92 -7.31
C GLU A 72 13.48 -7.64 -7.04
N ASP A 73 13.08 -7.46 -5.79
CA ASP A 73 11.69 -7.16 -5.42
C ASP A 73 11.21 -5.79 -5.90
N TYR A 74 12.15 -4.89 -6.16
CA TYR A 74 11.93 -3.50 -6.53
C TYR A 74 12.03 -3.25 -8.04
N PHE A 75 12.45 -4.23 -8.84
CA PHE A 75 12.74 -4.05 -10.26
C PHE A 75 12.07 -5.11 -11.14
N ALA A 76 11.60 -4.70 -12.30
CA ALA A 76 10.99 -5.57 -13.30
C ALA A 76 12.05 -6.38 -14.08
N LEU A 77 12.72 -7.33 -13.41
CA LEU A 77 13.84 -8.10 -13.98
C LEU A 77 13.50 -8.87 -15.27
N LEU A 78 12.22 -9.19 -15.47
CA LEU A 78 11.72 -9.90 -16.65
C LEU A 78 11.44 -9.00 -17.86
N ALA A 79 11.61 -7.69 -17.72
CA ALA A 79 11.39 -6.71 -18.79
C ALA A 79 12.61 -5.79 -19.01
N PRO A 80 13.80 -6.35 -19.36
CA PRO A 80 15.00 -5.55 -19.56
C PRO A 80 14.91 -4.66 -20.81
N ILE A 81 15.57 -3.51 -20.75
CA ILE A 81 15.74 -2.57 -21.86
C ILE A 81 17.22 -2.54 -22.22
N ASN A 82 17.53 -2.74 -23.50
CA ASN A 82 18.91 -2.65 -24.00
C ASN A 82 19.21 -1.21 -24.41
N LEU A 83 20.23 -0.65 -23.78
CA LEU A 83 20.85 0.62 -24.15
C LEU A 83 22.09 0.35 -25.01
N THR A 84 22.74 1.41 -25.49
CA THR A 84 23.96 1.27 -26.31
C THR A 84 25.14 0.69 -25.53
N ASP A 85 25.20 0.91 -24.22
CA ASP A 85 26.33 0.56 -23.34
C ASP A 85 25.94 -0.27 -22.11
N ALA A 86 24.64 -0.56 -21.90
CA ALA A 86 24.14 -1.28 -20.74
C ALA A 86 22.80 -2.00 -21.03
N THR A 87 22.44 -2.94 -20.16
CA THR A 87 21.06 -3.45 -20.07
C THR A 87 20.49 -2.99 -18.73
N ILE A 88 19.33 -2.34 -18.77
CA ILE A 88 18.67 -1.80 -17.58
C ILE A 88 17.34 -2.49 -17.31
N VAL A 89 16.83 -2.33 -16.11
CA VAL A 89 15.49 -2.72 -15.69
C VAL A 89 14.86 -1.57 -14.90
N VAL A 90 13.54 -1.43 -15.03
CA VAL A 90 12.79 -0.32 -14.45
C VAL A 90 12.28 -0.73 -13.08
N SER A 91 12.26 0.22 -12.13
CA SER A 91 11.67 -0.01 -10.81
C SER A 91 10.18 -0.34 -10.94
N THR A 92 9.63 -1.07 -9.97
CA THR A 92 8.20 -1.33 -9.85
C THR A 92 7.53 -0.42 -8.81
N CYS A 93 8.28 0.39 -8.06
CA CYS A 93 7.73 1.23 -6.99
C CYS A 93 7.18 2.57 -7.48
N TRP A 94 6.06 2.54 -8.20
CA TRP A 94 5.49 3.71 -8.88
C TRP A 94 4.14 4.19 -8.31
N GLY A 95 3.84 3.92 -7.03
CA GLY A 95 2.59 4.33 -6.38
C GLY A 95 2.29 5.83 -6.48
N GLU A 96 1.10 6.24 -6.04
CA GLU A 96 0.53 7.58 -6.31
C GLU A 96 1.47 8.76 -6.01
N ARG A 97 2.32 8.63 -4.98
CA ARG A 97 3.31 9.65 -4.61
C ARG A 97 4.59 9.65 -5.45
N ASN A 98 4.98 8.51 -6.01
CA ASN A 98 6.26 8.36 -6.71
C ASN A 98 6.16 8.70 -8.20
N LEU A 99 4.96 8.69 -8.76
CA LEU A 99 4.71 8.86 -10.19
C LEU A 99 4.64 10.32 -10.72
N PRO A 100 4.16 11.33 -9.96
CA PRO A 100 3.93 12.67 -10.50
C PRO A 100 5.17 13.34 -11.10
N LEU A 101 6.32 13.26 -10.43
CA LEU A 101 7.57 13.84 -10.95
C LEU A 101 8.07 13.10 -12.19
N PHE A 102 7.88 11.79 -12.25
CA PHE A 102 8.21 11.01 -13.44
C PHE A 102 7.36 11.43 -14.64
N ILE A 103 6.04 11.62 -14.45
CA ILE A 103 5.14 12.11 -15.50
C ILE A 103 5.58 13.49 -15.98
N GLU A 104 5.87 14.43 -15.08
CA GLU A 104 6.35 15.77 -15.44
C GLU A 104 7.60 15.70 -16.34
N LYS A 105 8.53 14.78 -16.03
CA LYS A 105 9.76 14.59 -16.81
C LYS A 105 9.50 13.93 -18.16
N ALA A 106 8.61 12.95 -18.21
CA ALA A 106 8.21 12.33 -19.48
C ALA A 106 7.55 13.36 -20.40
N GLU A 107 6.65 14.20 -19.88
CA GLU A 107 6.01 15.26 -20.65
C GLU A 107 7.01 16.31 -21.16
N ALA A 108 8.01 16.65 -20.35
CA ALA A 108 9.09 17.56 -20.74
C ALA A 108 9.93 17.03 -21.92
N VAL A 109 9.99 15.71 -22.14
CA VAL A 109 10.67 15.10 -23.30
C VAL A 109 9.72 14.72 -24.44
N GLY A 110 8.46 15.18 -24.38
CA GLY A 110 7.53 15.13 -25.50
C GLY A 110 6.44 14.04 -25.42
N TYR A 111 6.30 13.35 -24.30
CA TYR A 111 5.15 12.49 -24.08
C TYR A 111 3.89 13.30 -23.75
N THR A 112 2.73 12.73 -24.06
CA THR A 112 1.45 13.24 -23.55
C THR A 112 0.81 12.09 -22.80
N ILE A 113 0.77 12.20 -21.47
CA ILE A 113 0.25 11.17 -20.59
C ILE A 113 -1.10 11.67 -20.07
N SER A 114 -2.07 10.78 -20.01
CA SER A 114 -3.39 11.11 -19.48
C SER A 114 -3.84 10.04 -18.52
N LEU A 115 -4.36 10.48 -17.38
CA LEU A 115 -5.07 9.59 -16.47
C LEU A 115 -6.30 9.06 -17.20
N VAL A 116 -6.40 7.74 -17.30
CA VAL A 116 -7.64 7.12 -17.78
C VAL A 116 -8.63 7.29 -16.65
N ALA A 117 -9.76 7.95 -16.93
CA ALA A 117 -10.86 8.02 -15.98
C ALA A 117 -11.09 6.61 -15.45
N PRO A 118 -11.13 6.43 -14.11
CA PRO A 118 -11.31 5.09 -13.58
C PRO A 118 -12.54 4.50 -14.28
N LYS A 119 -12.33 3.39 -15.01
CA LYS A 119 -13.39 2.40 -15.01
C LYS A 119 -13.70 2.20 -13.53
N GLU A 120 -14.95 2.01 -13.15
CA GLU A 120 -15.22 1.39 -11.86
C GLU A 120 -14.48 0.04 -11.87
N SER A 121 -13.21 0.06 -11.49
CA SER A 121 -12.43 -1.10 -11.21
C SER A 121 -12.98 -1.48 -9.86
N SER A 122 -14.00 -2.33 -9.88
CA SER A 122 -14.03 -3.40 -8.90
C SER A 122 -12.73 -4.20 -9.08
N LEU A 123 -11.60 -3.65 -8.64
CA LEU A 123 -10.70 -4.49 -7.87
C LEU A 123 -11.62 -5.00 -6.77
N ASP A 124 -11.85 -6.30 -6.72
CA ASP A 124 -12.70 -6.96 -5.73
C ASP A 124 -12.08 -6.71 -4.36
N THR A 125 -12.21 -5.48 -3.86
CA THR A 125 -11.86 -5.14 -2.50
C THR A 125 -12.86 -5.92 -1.66
N GLN A 126 -12.36 -6.95 -1.01
CA GLN A 126 -13.18 -7.83 -0.20
C GLN A 126 -13.12 -7.33 1.23
N HIS A 127 -14.30 -7.20 1.82
CA HIS A 127 -14.48 -6.81 3.21
C HIS A 127 -15.03 -7.99 3.99
N TYR A 128 -14.39 -8.28 5.12
CA TYR A 128 -14.87 -9.27 6.06
C TYR A 128 -14.97 -8.63 7.44
N THR A 129 -16.06 -8.92 8.14
CA THR A 129 -16.24 -8.48 9.52
C THR A 129 -16.62 -9.68 10.36
N TYR A 130 -15.84 -9.92 11.41
CA TYR A 130 -16.11 -10.91 12.43
C TYR A 130 -16.33 -10.20 13.76
N ILE A 131 -17.39 -10.58 14.46
CA ILE A 131 -17.73 -10.04 15.77
C ILE A 131 -18.07 -11.21 16.68
N LYS A 132 -17.37 -11.28 17.81
CA LYS A 132 -17.65 -12.19 18.91
C LYS A 132 -17.93 -11.39 20.17
N THR A 133 -19.04 -11.69 20.82
CA THR A 133 -19.45 -11.02 22.05
C THR A 133 -19.75 -12.03 23.16
N PHE A 134 -19.77 -11.54 24.40
CA PHE A 134 -20.36 -12.28 25.51
C PHE A 134 -21.88 -12.15 25.46
N ASN A 135 -22.59 -13.28 25.55
CA ASN A 135 -24.04 -13.25 25.72
C ASN A 135 -24.36 -12.74 27.13
N ASN A 136 -24.94 -11.54 27.22
CA ASN A 136 -25.41 -10.97 28.46
C ASN A 136 -26.92 -10.69 28.35
N GLU A 137 -27.73 -11.67 28.75
CA GLU A 137 -29.19 -11.61 28.65
C GLU A 137 -29.83 -10.54 29.56
N ASN A 138 -29.06 -9.94 30.49
CA ASN A 138 -29.53 -8.92 31.44
C ASN A 138 -29.03 -7.50 31.13
N SER A 139 -28.53 -7.24 29.92
CA SER A 139 -27.72 -6.05 29.68
C SER A 139 -28.49 -4.89 29.07
N ASP A 140 -28.86 -3.93 29.91
CA ASP A 140 -29.07 -2.53 29.54
C ASP A 140 -27.82 -1.88 28.88
N GLN A 141 -26.68 -2.58 28.86
CA GLN A 141 -25.38 -2.14 28.33
C GLN A 141 -24.98 -2.80 26.99
N GLY A 142 -25.81 -3.68 26.42
CA GLY A 142 -25.49 -4.41 25.18
C GLY A 142 -24.63 -5.67 25.37
N PHE A 143 -24.04 -6.18 24.29
CA PHE A 143 -23.23 -7.39 24.26
C PHE A 143 -21.73 -7.02 24.19
N PRO A 144 -20.98 -7.12 25.31
CA PRO A 144 -19.56 -6.75 25.34
C PRO A 144 -18.73 -7.53 24.31
N ILE A 145 -17.81 -6.83 23.64
CA ILE A 145 -16.89 -7.45 22.67
C ILE A 145 -15.94 -8.40 23.41
N VAL A 146 -15.79 -9.60 22.86
CA VAL A 146 -14.74 -10.58 23.22
C VAL A 146 -13.58 -10.44 22.26
N SER A 147 -13.92 -10.43 20.96
CA SER A 147 -12.97 -10.26 19.88
C SER A 147 -13.73 -9.81 18.63
N SER A 148 -13.15 -8.93 17.85
CA SER A 148 -13.62 -8.57 16.53
C SER A 148 -12.45 -8.46 15.56
N CYS A 149 -12.77 -8.58 14.28
CA CYS A 149 -11.82 -8.48 13.20
C CYS A 149 -12.50 -7.84 11.99
N VAL A 150 -11.91 -6.77 11.47
CA VAL A 150 -12.32 -6.10 10.24
C VAL A 150 -11.18 -6.26 9.25
N VAL A 151 -11.44 -6.95 8.15
CA VAL A 151 -10.45 -7.26 7.12
C VAL A 151 -10.82 -6.57 5.83
N GLN A 152 -9.84 -5.93 5.22
CA GLN A 152 -9.92 -5.43 3.85
C GLN A 152 -8.74 -5.99 3.04
N THR A 153 -9.01 -6.55 1.87
CA THR A 153 -7.96 -6.95 0.93
C THR A 153 -8.31 -6.51 -0.47
N ASN A 154 -7.31 -6.07 -1.23
CA ASN A 154 -7.43 -5.66 -2.64
C ASN A 154 -6.65 -6.57 -3.59
N GLY A 155 -6.19 -7.73 -3.11
CA GLY A 155 -5.35 -8.68 -3.85
C GLY A 155 -3.86 -8.33 -3.92
N LYS A 156 -3.44 -7.13 -3.47
CA LYS A 156 -2.03 -6.76 -3.27
C LYS A 156 -1.59 -6.93 -1.82
N TYR A 157 -2.42 -6.43 -0.90
CA TYR A 157 -2.19 -6.56 0.53
C TYR A 157 -3.49 -6.86 1.27
N THR A 158 -3.36 -7.22 2.54
CA THR A 158 -4.47 -7.36 3.48
C THR A 158 -4.24 -6.45 4.68
N LEU A 159 -5.27 -5.69 5.04
CA LEU A 159 -5.31 -4.82 6.21
C LEU A 159 -6.31 -5.38 7.21
N ILE A 160 -5.95 -5.36 8.49
CA ILE A 160 -6.81 -5.87 9.56
C ILE A 160 -6.82 -4.88 10.72
N PHE A 161 -8.01 -4.59 11.22
CA PHE A 161 -8.23 -3.96 12.52
C PHE A 161 -8.93 -4.95 13.45
N ASN A 162 -8.35 -5.18 14.63
CA ASN A 162 -8.91 -6.07 15.65
C ASN A 162 -9.21 -5.30 16.93
N LEU A 163 -10.29 -5.70 17.61
CA LEU A 163 -10.45 -5.45 19.05
C LEU A 163 -10.41 -6.81 19.76
N SER A 164 -9.66 -6.94 20.84
CA SER A 164 -9.60 -8.16 21.64
C SER A 164 -9.70 -7.83 23.13
N HIS A 165 -10.53 -8.58 23.86
CA HIS A 165 -10.66 -8.40 25.31
C HIS A 165 -9.55 -9.15 26.04
N ASP A 166 -8.77 -8.44 26.87
CA ASP A 166 -7.64 -9.02 27.62
C ASP A 166 -7.98 -9.33 29.08
N GLY A 167 -9.13 -8.83 29.56
CA GLY A 167 -9.62 -9.01 30.92
C GLY A 167 -9.97 -7.67 31.58
N ASP A 168 -9.20 -6.62 31.33
CA ASP A 168 -9.40 -5.29 31.93
C ASP A 168 -10.07 -4.28 30.97
N GLY A 169 -10.06 -4.60 29.68
CA GLY A 169 -10.75 -3.86 28.63
C GLY A 169 -10.58 -4.56 27.29
N VAL A 170 -10.86 -3.82 26.22
CA VAL A 170 -10.49 -4.21 24.87
C VAL A 170 -9.22 -3.48 24.43
N MET A 171 -8.33 -4.20 23.77
CA MET A 171 -7.16 -3.66 23.09
C MET A 171 -7.43 -3.62 21.59
N ASP A 172 -6.99 -2.55 20.92
CA ASP A 172 -6.91 -2.53 19.47
C ASP A 172 -5.54 -2.97 18.94
N GLN A 173 -5.57 -3.61 17.79
CA GLN A 173 -4.37 -3.99 17.07
C GLN A 173 -4.60 -3.90 15.57
N TYR A 174 -3.62 -3.33 14.88
CA TYR A 174 -3.59 -3.19 13.43
C TYR A 174 -2.63 -4.21 12.85
N TYR A 175 -3.00 -4.80 11.72
CA TYR A 175 -2.14 -5.70 10.98
C TYR A 175 -2.12 -5.33 9.51
N PHE A 176 -0.95 -5.57 8.93
CA PHE A 176 -0.69 -5.50 7.51
C PHE A 176 -0.11 -6.83 7.06
N TYR A 177 -0.46 -7.25 5.85
CA TYR A 177 0.16 -8.39 5.19
C TYR A 177 0.31 -8.12 3.69
N ASP A 178 1.55 -8.11 3.21
CA ASP A 178 1.86 -8.05 1.79
C ASP A 178 1.74 -9.44 1.15
N ILE A 179 0.87 -9.56 0.14
CA ILE A 179 0.59 -10.86 -0.48
C ILE A 179 1.75 -11.33 -1.37
N LYS A 180 2.48 -10.38 -1.98
CA LYS A 180 3.58 -10.69 -2.92
C LYS A 180 4.78 -11.30 -2.19
N THR A 181 5.24 -10.61 -1.15
CA THR A 181 6.44 -10.99 -0.38
C THR A 181 6.11 -11.91 0.79
N LYS A 182 4.82 -12.08 1.14
CA LYS A 182 4.33 -12.86 2.28
C LYS A 182 4.82 -12.34 3.63
N VAL A 183 5.01 -11.02 3.73
CA VAL A 183 5.51 -10.34 4.92
C VAL A 183 4.36 -9.68 5.66
N GLY A 184 4.32 -9.89 6.97
CA GLY A 184 3.33 -9.29 7.86
C GLY A 184 3.94 -8.22 8.76
N GLY A 185 3.10 -7.34 9.28
CA GLY A 185 3.42 -6.41 10.35
C GLY A 185 2.25 -6.30 11.32
N SER A 186 2.53 -5.97 12.58
CA SER A 186 1.49 -5.67 13.57
C SER A 186 1.88 -4.50 14.44
N ASN A 187 0.91 -3.66 14.81
CA ASN A 187 1.17 -2.51 15.66
C ASN A 187 -0.07 -2.08 16.46
N GLY A 188 0.14 -1.30 17.53
CA GLY A 188 -0.94 -0.64 18.28
C GLY A 188 -1.38 0.69 17.68
N SER A 189 -0.70 1.15 16.62
CA SER A 189 -1.02 2.37 15.88
C SER A 189 -0.99 2.10 14.39
N PRO A 190 -1.94 2.63 13.60
CA PRO A 190 -1.89 2.47 12.14
C PRO A 190 -0.72 3.24 11.50
N TRP A 191 -0.05 4.14 12.24
CA TRP A 191 0.99 5.04 11.74
C TRP A 191 2.42 4.60 12.05
N ASP A 192 2.61 3.64 12.96
CA ASP A 192 3.93 3.38 13.58
C ASP A 192 4.49 1.99 13.26
N PHE A 193 4.14 1.41 12.11
CA PHE A 193 4.69 0.12 11.66
C PHE A 193 6.19 0.24 11.38
N MET A 194 7.00 -0.43 12.21
CA MET A 194 8.47 -0.46 12.09
C MET A 194 9.04 -1.88 12.08
N GLU A 195 8.19 -2.89 12.29
CA GLU A 195 8.61 -4.27 12.53
C GLU A 195 7.81 -5.20 11.63
N PHE A 196 8.52 -5.96 10.81
CA PHE A 196 7.95 -6.85 9.82
C PHE A 196 8.51 -8.26 9.97
N THR A 197 7.63 -9.25 9.80
CA THR A 197 7.96 -10.67 9.98
C THR A 197 7.57 -11.50 8.78
N ASP A 198 8.26 -12.62 8.56
CA ASP A 198 7.85 -13.61 7.57
C ASP A 198 6.63 -14.44 8.03
N GLU A 199 6.27 -15.47 7.25
CA GLU A 199 5.17 -16.38 7.57
C GLU A 199 5.40 -17.24 8.83
N GLU A 200 6.65 -17.38 9.28
CA GLU A 200 7.02 -18.10 10.50
C GLU A 200 7.05 -17.18 11.73
N GLY A 201 6.88 -15.87 11.52
CA GLY A 201 6.96 -14.85 12.58
C GLY A 201 8.39 -14.40 12.88
N GLU A 202 9.35 -14.74 12.02
CA GLU A 202 10.74 -14.31 12.16
C GLU A 202 10.92 -12.91 11.60
N TRP A 203 11.70 -12.10 12.31
CA TRP A 203 11.92 -10.70 11.97
C TRP A 203 12.76 -10.53 10.72
N ILE A 204 12.35 -9.59 9.87
CA ILE A 204 13.03 -9.29 8.61
C ILE A 204 13.63 -7.88 8.68
N GLU A 205 14.95 -7.79 8.90
CA GLU A 205 15.69 -6.52 8.95
C GLU A 205 15.66 -5.72 7.62
N LYS A 206 15.26 -6.37 6.52
CA LYS A 206 15.23 -5.75 5.19
C LYS A 206 14.11 -4.70 5.04
N TYR A 207 13.01 -4.84 5.80
CA TYR A 207 11.84 -3.99 5.65
C TYR A 207 11.69 -3.15 6.92
N GLU A 208 11.75 -1.83 6.78
CA GLU A 208 11.65 -0.86 7.87
C GLU A 208 10.38 0.00 7.75
N SER A 209 9.71 -0.05 6.59
CA SER A 209 8.56 0.81 6.27
C SER A 209 7.66 0.20 5.19
N PHE A 210 6.46 0.76 5.01
CA PHE A 210 5.57 0.35 3.91
C PHE A 210 6.13 0.68 2.53
N GLU A 211 6.99 1.69 2.43
CA GLU A 211 7.66 2.11 1.22
C GLU A 211 8.61 1.02 0.69
N ASP A 212 9.14 0.16 1.56
CA ASP A 212 9.95 -1.01 1.15
C ASP A 212 9.11 -2.10 0.45
N PHE A 213 7.78 -1.98 0.48
CA PHE A 213 6.85 -2.79 -0.31
C PHE A 213 6.25 -1.99 -1.48
N CYS A 214 6.78 -0.79 -1.75
CA CYS A 214 6.24 0.17 -2.70
C CYS A 214 4.84 0.70 -2.34
N TYR A 215 4.43 0.64 -1.06
CA TYR A 215 3.14 1.16 -0.62
C TYR A 215 3.27 2.52 0.07
N ASP A 216 2.21 3.33 -0.01
CA ASP A 216 2.11 4.60 0.67
C ASP A 216 1.72 4.38 2.14
N SER A 217 2.63 4.72 3.06
CA SER A 217 2.40 4.56 4.49
C SER A 217 1.19 5.34 5.01
N SER A 218 0.92 6.54 4.48
CA SER A 218 -0.22 7.34 4.92
C SER A 218 -1.52 6.79 4.36
N GLU A 219 -1.56 6.34 3.11
CA GLU A 219 -2.76 5.72 2.53
C GLU A 219 -3.18 4.47 3.30
N ILE A 220 -2.21 3.63 3.67
CA ILE A 220 -2.45 2.44 4.50
C ILE A 220 -2.97 2.86 5.88
N ALA A 221 -2.30 3.81 6.52
CA ALA A 221 -2.67 4.25 7.86
C ALA A 221 -4.06 4.91 7.91
N GLU A 222 -4.37 5.80 6.96
CA GLU A 222 -5.69 6.42 6.80
C GLU A 222 -6.78 5.38 6.55
N THR A 223 -6.47 4.34 5.76
CA THR A 223 -7.41 3.24 5.49
C THR A 223 -7.69 2.43 6.75
N LEU A 224 -6.66 2.05 7.51
CA LEU A 224 -6.81 1.34 8.79
C LEU A 224 -7.62 2.15 9.80
N GLU A 225 -7.34 3.45 9.90
CA GLU A 225 -8.04 4.36 10.81
C GLU A 225 -9.51 4.55 10.43
N ARG A 226 -9.80 4.61 9.12
CA ARG A 226 -11.17 4.63 8.60
C ARG A 226 -11.90 3.31 8.91
N MET A 227 -11.26 2.16 8.68
CA MET A 227 -11.85 0.85 9.00
C MET A 227 -12.25 0.75 10.48
N ARG A 228 -11.37 1.23 11.38
CA ARG A 228 -11.66 1.32 12.82
C ARG A 228 -12.85 2.23 13.11
N SER A 229 -12.83 3.45 12.59
CA SER A 229 -13.87 4.44 12.84
C SER A 229 -15.24 3.95 12.38
N GLU A 230 -15.32 3.42 11.14
CA GLU A 230 -16.54 2.86 10.58
C GLU A 230 -17.02 1.64 11.38
N PHE A 231 -16.11 0.80 11.88
CA PHE A 231 -16.49 -0.33 12.71
C PHE A 231 -17.13 0.11 14.03
N ILE A 232 -16.49 1.05 14.72
CA ILE A 232 -16.97 1.57 16.01
C ILE A 232 -18.34 2.23 15.81
N GLU A 233 -18.50 3.08 14.79
CA GLU A 233 -19.76 3.78 14.48
C GLU A 233 -20.89 2.80 14.10
N ASN A 234 -20.61 1.85 13.20
CA ASN A 234 -21.64 1.00 12.63
C ASN A 234 -22.05 -0.16 13.53
N TYR A 235 -21.16 -0.68 14.39
CA TYR A 235 -21.43 -1.91 15.14
C TYR A 235 -21.51 -1.74 16.65
N LEU A 236 -20.87 -0.72 17.23
CA LEU A 236 -20.83 -0.54 18.68
C LEU A 236 -21.89 0.46 19.19
N ASN A 237 -21.99 0.57 20.51
CA ASN A 237 -22.90 1.46 21.21
C ASN A 237 -22.35 2.91 21.27
N GLU A 238 -23.17 3.86 21.74
CA GLU A 238 -22.79 5.27 21.87
C GLU A 238 -21.62 5.48 22.85
N ALA A 239 -21.59 4.74 23.96
CA ALA A 239 -20.51 4.83 24.96
C ALA A 239 -19.14 4.41 24.39
N SER A 240 -19.12 3.55 23.37
CA SER A 240 -17.90 3.14 22.66
C SER A 240 -17.32 4.24 21.79
N GLN A 241 -18.13 5.22 21.36
CA GLN A 241 -17.66 6.36 20.57
C GLN A 241 -16.77 7.28 21.41
N GLU A 242 -17.06 7.38 22.71
CA GLU A 242 -16.29 8.19 23.67
C GLU A 242 -15.14 7.39 24.29
N ASN A 243 -15.35 6.10 24.57
CA ASN A 243 -14.37 5.25 25.23
C ASN A 243 -14.57 3.77 24.88
N TRP A 244 -14.10 3.36 23.70
CA TRP A 244 -14.21 1.96 23.25
C TRP A 244 -13.42 1.01 24.13
N LEU A 245 -12.25 1.41 24.66
CA LEU A 245 -11.36 0.54 25.46
C LEU A 245 -12.09 -0.13 26.63
N TYR A 246 -13.07 0.54 27.23
CA TYR A 246 -13.82 -0.02 28.37
C TYR A 246 -15.30 -0.28 28.08
N ASN A 247 -15.86 0.31 27.02
CA ASN A 247 -17.30 0.27 26.75
C ASN A 247 -17.69 -0.47 25.46
N ALA A 248 -16.73 -1.06 24.75
CA ALA A 248 -16.96 -1.76 23.48
C ALA A 248 -18.01 -2.87 23.62
N ALA A 249 -19.22 -2.60 23.11
CA ALA A 249 -20.31 -3.54 23.10
C ALA A 249 -21.24 -3.32 21.91
N VAL A 250 -21.76 -4.43 21.36
CA VAL A 250 -22.82 -4.39 20.35
C VAL A 250 -24.15 -4.08 21.05
N PRO A 251 -24.88 -3.03 20.68
CA PRO A 251 -26.11 -2.66 21.37
C PRO A 251 -27.22 -3.70 21.13
N PHE A 252 -28.13 -3.85 22.10
CA PHE A 252 -29.14 -4.92 22.07
C PHE A 252 -30.04 -4.88 20.81
N ASN A 253 -30.34 -3.69 20.31
CA ASN A 253 -31.12 -3.49 19.09
C ASN A 253 -30.38 -3.95 17.81
N LYS A 254 -29.07 -4.19 17.86
CA LYS A 254 -28.26 -4.72 16.75
C LYS A 254 -27.96 -6.22 16.89
N LYS A 255 -28.54 -6.93 17.87
CA LYS A 255 -28.23 -8.36 18.14
C LYS A 255 -28.36 -9.31 16.94
N ASP A 256 -29.18 -8.95 15.95
CA ASP A 256 -29.40 -9.77 14.77
C ASP A 256 -28.15 -9.86 13.87
N ILE A 257 -27.18 -8.93 14.01
CA ILE A 257 -25.87 -9.04 13.33
C ILE A 257 -25.01 -10.19 13.86
N LEU A 258 -25.36 -10.76 15.02
CA LEU A 258 -24.60 -11.80 15.71
C LEU A 258 -25.09 -13.22 15.36
N LYS A 259 -26.07 -13.36 14.47
CA LYS A 259 -26.65 -14.64 14.02
C LYS A 259 -26.02 -15.09 12.72
#